data_AF-A0A1M5NRW0-F1
#
_entry.id   AF-A0A1M5NRW0-F1
#
_cell.length_a   1.000
_cell.length_b   1.000
_cell.length_c   1.000
_cell.angle_alpha   90.00
_cell.angle_beta   90.00
_cell.angle_gamma   90.00
#
_symmetry.space_group_name_H-M   'P 1'
#
loop_
_entity.id
_entity.type
_entity.pdbx_description
1 polymer ?
#
loop_
_entity_poly.entity_id
_entity_poly.type
_entity_poly.pdbx_seq_one_letter_code
_entity_poly.pdbx_strand_id
1 'polypeptide(L)'
;MIVARPQEDAEAWLTGKRPVQDKQLTVAGFDAAETRNGESCNVVVDAADKQSLDIQLSPSGNEITNDQSCEKAKQGAELVMQTLLQR
;
A
#
# COMPACT_ATOMS: atom_id res chain seq x y z
N MET A 1 -2.40 1.70 -9.73
CA MET A 1 -1.03 1.45 -10.20
C MET A 1 -0.34 0.55 -9.19
N ILE A 2 0.38 -0.47 -9.64
CA ILE A 2 1.18 -1.35 -8.78
C ILE A 2 2.65 -1.07 -9.11
N VAL A 3 3.44 -0.72 -8.10
CA VAL A 3 4.86 -0.38 -8.25
C VAL A 3 5.69 -1.28 -7.35
N ALA A 4 6.49 -2.15 -7.97
CA ALA A 4 7.51 -2.89 -7.24
C ALA A 4 8.69 -1.97 -6.93
N ARG A 5 9.15 -1.97 -5.68
CA ARG A 5 10.30 -1.19 -5.22
C ARG A 5 11.40 -2.14 -4.72
N PRO A 6 12.23 -2.70 -5.62
CA PRO A 6 13.19 -3.74 -5.25
C PRO A 6 14.42 -3.24 -4.46
N GLN A 7 14.49 -1.94 -4.18
CA GLN A 7 15.62 -1.28 -3.49
C GLN A 7 15.14 -0.20 -2.50
N GLU A 8 13.85 -0.21 -2.15
CA GLU A 8 13.29 0.72 -1.17
C GLU A 8 12.54 -0.08 -0.11
N ASP A 9 13.00 0.08 1.12
CA ASP A 9 12.37 -0.52 2.30
C ASP A 9 11.03 0.18 2.62
N ALA A 10 10.08 -0.58 3.14
CA ALA A 10 8.84 -0.05 3.70
C ALA A 10 9.08 0.74 5.01
N GLU A 11 10.24 0.63 5.67
CA GLU A 11 10.53 1.23 6.99
C GLU A 11 10.18 2.73 7.07
N ALA A 12 10.51 3.52 6.04
CA ALA A 12 10.19 4.95 6.00
C ALA A 12 8.68 5.23 6.02
N TRP A 13 7.89 4.30 5.49
CA TRP A 13 6.43 4.32 5.47
C TRP A 13 5.87 3.77 6.78
N LEU A 14 6.48 2.75 7.37
CA LEU A 14 6.01 2.10 8.60
C LEU A 14 6.30 2.93 9.86
N THR A 15 7.45 3.60 9.92
CA THR A 15 7.91 4.31 11.13
C THR A 15 7.31 5.71 11.33
N GLY A 16 6.36 6.14 10.49
CA GLY A 16 5.74 7.48 10.60
C GLY A 16 6.67 8.64 10.26
N LYS A 17 7.86 8.36 9.72
CA LYS A 17 8.81 9.40 9.29
C LYS A 17 8.35 10.14 8.03
N ARG A 18 7.30 9.65 7.34
CA ARG A 18 6.64 10.36 6.24
C ARG A 18 5.34 11.01 6.74
N PRO A 19 5.13 12.31 6.47
CA PRO A 19 3.99 13.08 6.99
C PRO A 19 2.61 12.67 6.43
N VAL A 20 2.57 11.70 5.52
CA VAL A 20 1.36 11.19 4.85
C VAL A 20 0.94 9.80 5.33
N GLN A 21 1.60 9.24 6.35
CA GLN A 21 1.15 7.96 6.93
C GLN A 21 -0.10 8.18 7.79
N ASP A 22 -1.19 7.52 7.42
CA ASP A 22 -2.43 7.59 8.17
C ASP A 22 -2.60 6.39 9.11
N LYS A 23 -2.11 5.21 8.71
CA LYS A 23 -2.38 3.97 9.44
C LYS A 23 -1.37 2.85 9.14
N GLN A 24 -1.00 2.11 10.17
CA GLN A 24 -0.36 0.79 10.02
C GLN A 24 -1.42 -0.31 9.90
N LEU A 25 -1.19 -1.28 9.02
CA LEU A 25 -2.06 -2.43 8.81
C LEU A 25 -1.24 -3.67 8.43
N THR A 26 -1.94 -4.78 8.21
CA THR A 26 -1.35 -6.04 7.72
C THR A 26 -2.02 -6.43 6.41
N VAL A 27 -1.21 -6.88 5.44
CA VAL A 27 -1.65 -7.42 4.15
C VAL A 27 -1.06 -8.81 3.98
N ALA A 28 -1.91 -9.84 3.88
CA ALA A 28 -1.49 -11.23 3.71
C ALA A 28 -0.43 -11.72 4.74
N GLY A 29 -0.44 -11.17 5.96
CA GLY A 29 0.52 -11.48 7.02
C GLY A 29 1.80 -10.62 7.03
N PHE A 30 1.97 -9.71 6.07
CA PHE A 30 3.07 -8.76 5.98
C PHE A 30 2.69 -7.41 6.55
N ASP A 31 3.66 -6.74 7.17
CA ASP A 31 3.49 -5.37 7.66
C ASP A 31 3.27 -4.41 6.47
N ALA A 32 2.37 -3.46 6.66
CA ALA A 32 2.02 -2.50 5.64
C ALA A 32 1.63 -1.14 6.23
N ALA A 33 1.76 -0.11 5.41
CA ALA A 33 1.33 1.25 5.71
C ALA A 33 0.29 1.71 4.69
N GLU A 34 -0.78 2.33 5.18
CA GLU A 34 -1.72 3.11 4.38
C GLU A 34 -1.31 4.58 4.46
N THR A 35 -1.26 5.21 3.29
CA THR A 35 -1.04 6.66 3.17
C THR A 35 -2.06 7.28 2.26
N ARG A 36 -2.64 8.41 2.65
CA ARG A 36 -3.60 9.17 1.87
C ARG A 36 -2.95 10.47 1.40
N ASN A 37 -3.22 10.81 0.14
CA ASN A 37 -2.79 12.07 -0.43
C ASN A 37 -3.90 12.62 -1.32
N GLY A 38 -4.66 13.59 -0.80
CA GLY A 38 -5.86 14.10 -1.46
C GLY A 38 -6.93 13.01 -1.58
N GLU A 39 -7.30 12.65 -2.81
CA GLU A 39 -8.23 11.55 -3.11
C GLU A 39 -7.52 10.22 -3.40
N SER A 40 -6.19 10.23 -3.45
CA SER A 40 -5.39 9.02 -3.66
C SER A 40 -5.14 8.29 -2.35
N CYS A 41 -5.10 6.96 -2.43
CA CYS A 41 -4.66 6.11 -1.36
C CYS A 41 -3.57 5.15 -1.85
N ASN A 42 -2.52 5.00 -1.05
CA ASN A 42 -1.47 4.02 -1.27
C ASN A 42 -1.45 3.02 -0.12
N VAL A 43 -1.18 1.76 -0.46
CA VAL A 43 -0.83 0.70 0.49
C VAL A 43 0.56 0.21 0.13
N VAL A 44 1.51 0.45 1.03
CA VAL A 44 2.90 0.01 0.90
C VAL A 44 3.10 -1.21 1.78
N VAL A 45 3.40 -2.36 1.16
CA VAL A 45 3.64 -3.63 1.84
C VAL A 45 5.14 -3.86 1.93
N ASP A 46 5.62 -4.21 3.12
CA ASP A 46 6.97 -4.74 3.32
C ASP A 46 7.02 -6.17 2.79
N ALA A 47 7.47 -6.35 1.54
CA ALA A 47 7.34 -7.63 0.85
C ALA A 47 8.53 -8.56 1.12
N ALA A 48 9.73 -8.00 1.29
CA ALA A 48 10.97 -8.71 1.62
C ALA A 48 12.05 -7.72 2.10
N ASP A 49 13.19 -8.21 2.62
CA ASP A 49 14.32 -7.36 3.03
C ASP A 49 14.68 -6.33 1.95
N LYS A 50 14.54 -5.04 2.28
CA LYS A 50 14.81 -3.89 1.40
C LYS A 50 13.93 -3.82 0.14
N GLN A 51 12.79 -4.52 0.15
CA GLN A 51 11.85 -4.56 -0.97
C GLN A 51 10.44 -4.28 -0.48
N SER A 52 9.81 -3.29 -1.10
CA SER A 52 8.42 -2.97 -0.85
C SER A 52 7.57 -3.06 -2.11
N LEU A 53 6.28 -3.25 -1.90
CA LEU A 53 5.25 -3.18 -2.93
C LEU A 53 4.34 -2.00 -2.63
N ASP A 54 4.29 -1.02 -3.53
CA ASP A 54 3.44 0.17 -3.40
C ASP A 54 2.25 0.04 -4.35
N ILE A 55 1.06 -0.05 -3.79
CA ILE A 55 -0.20 -0.08 -4.54
C ILE A 55 -0.93 1.23 -4.34
N GLN A 56 -0.99 2.01 -5.41
CA GLN A 56 -1.70 3.28 -5.44
C GLN A 56 -3.03 3.14 -6.16
N LEU A 57 -4.10 3.60 -5.53
CA LEU A 57 -5.37 3.88 -6.19
C LEU A 57 -5.61 5.39 -6.19
N SER A 58 -5.71 5.96 -7.38
CA SER A 58 -6.06 7.36 -7.61
C SER A 58 -7.30 7.38 -8.50
N PRO A 59 -8.52 7.48 -7.94
CA PRO A 59 -9.72 7.59 -8.74
C PRO A 59 -9.70 8.86 -9.58
N SER A 60 -10.32 8.82 -10.76
CA SER A 60 -10.56 10.02 -11.57
C SER A 60 -11.94 10.58 -11.21
N GLY A 61 -11.98 11.63 -10.39
CA GLY A 61 -13.21 12.29 -9.95
C GLY A 61 -13.88 11.61 -8.75
N ASN A 62 -15.09 12.07 -8.41
CA ASN A 62 -15.75 11.80 -7.13
C ASN A 62 -16.53 10.47 -7.09
N GLU A 63 -16.11 9.46 -7.86
CA GLU A 63 -16.86 8.21 -8.01
C GLU A 63 -16.81 7.33 -6.76
N ILE A 64 -15.73 7.42 -6.00
CA ILE A 64 -15.54 6.68 -4.74
C ILE A 64 -14.92 7.60 -3.69
N THR A 65 -15.22 7.33 -2.42
CA THR A 65 -14.62 8.07 -1.30
C THR A 65 -13.15 7.68 -1.13
N ASN A 66 -12.40 8.51 -0.39
CA ASN A 66 -11.02 8.17 -0.02
C ASN A 66 -10.95 6.84 0.76
N ASP A 67 -11.88 6.62 1.71
CA ASP A 67 -11.95 5.34 2.45
C ASP A 67 -12.16 4.13 1.53
N GLN A 68 -13.08 4.26 0.56
CA GLN A 68 -13.31 3.22 -0.45
C GLN A 68 -12.06 3.01 -1.31
N SER A 69 -11.29 4.07 -1.57
CA SER A 69 -10.05 3.98 -2.33
C SER A 69 -8.98 3.20 -1.58
N CYS A 70 -8.84 3.44 -0.28
CA CYS A 70 -7.93 2.68 0.57
C CYS A 70 -8.33 1.23 0.73
N GLU A 71 -9.63 0.95 0.91
CA GLU A 71 -10.13 -0.42 0.99
C GLU A 71 -9.82 -1.20 -0.29
N LYS A 72 -10.05 -0.59 -1.46
CA LYS A 72 -9.72 -1.19 -2.76
C LYS A 72 -8.22 -1.35 -2.98
N ALA A 73 -7.40 -0.38 -2.57
CA ALA A 73 -5.94 -0.49 -2.63
C ALA A 73 -5.44 -1.67 -1.77
N LYS A 74 -5.99 -1.83 -0.56
CA LYS A 74 -5.70 -2.96 0.33
C LYS A 74 -6.11 -4.30 -0.30
N GLN A 75 -7.31 -4.40 -0.85
CA GLN A 75 -7.78 -5.61 -1.55
C GLN A 75 -6.86 -5.97 -2.72
N GLY A 76 -6.42 -4.96 -3.49
CA GLY A 76 -5.42 -5.13 -4.54
C GLY A 76 -4.10 -5.68 -4.00
N ALA A 77 -3.65 -5.20 -2.85
CA ALA A 77 -2.43 -5.65 -2.20
C ALA A 77 -2.54 -7.11 -1.73
N GLU A 78 -3.68 -7.48 -1.14
CA GLU A 78 -3.95 -8.87 -0.76
C GLU A 78 -3.91 -9.81 -1.97
N LEU A 79 -4.53 -9.44 -3.09
CA LEU A 79 -4.54 -10.22 -4.33
C LEU A 79 -3.13 -10.41 -4.91
N VAL A 80 -2.34 -9.33 -4.96
CA VAL A 80 -0.97 -9.39 -5.48
C VAL A 80 -0.10 -10.27 -4.58
N MET A 81 -0.15 -10.06 -3.26
CA MET A 81 0.63 -10.84 -2.31
C MET A 81 0.24 -12.32 -2.33
N GLN A 82 -1.05 -12.65 -2.41
CA GLN A 82 -1.48 -14.05 -2.59
C GLN A 82 -0.88 -14.68 -3.84
N THR A 83 -0.77 -13.94 -4.94
CA THR A 83 -0.17 -14.44 -6.19
C THR A 83 1.34 -14.65 -6.06
N LEU A 84 2.03 -13.74 -5.35
CA LEU A 84 3.47 -13.84 -5.12
C LEU A 84 3.83 -14.99 -4.17
N LEU A 85 3.00 -15.26 -3.16
CA LEU A 85 3.22 -16.31 -2.15
C LEU A 85 2.88 -17.72 -2.64
N GLN A 86 2.12 -17.85 -3.73
CA GLN A 86 1.76 -19.14 -4.32
C GLN A 86 2.79 -19.68 -5.33
N ARG A 87 3.94 -19.02 -5.47
CA ARG A 87 5.05 -19.45 -6.33
C ARG A 87 6.19 -20.04 -5.51
#